data_AF-A0A067CIP7-F1
#
_entry.id   AF-A0A067CIP7-F1
#
_cell.length_a   1.000
_cell.length_b   1.000
_cell.length_c   1.000
_cell.angle_alpha   90.00
_cell.angle_beta   90.00
_cell.angle_gamma   90.00
#
_symmetry.space_group_name_H-M   'P 1'
#
loop_
_entity.id
_entity.type
_entity.pdbx_description
1 polymer ?
#
loop_
_entity_poly.entity_id
_entity_poly.type
_entity_poly.pdbx_seq_one_letter_code
_entity_poly.pdbx_strand_id
1 'polypeptide(L)'
;MAKEWKEAEEMRKHSQWVDEESDVLGMLRAAGAYAYSGASPAFCEENHLHAKIMEQMLKLRSQLTLIVNKLFSNDASYTPVALRPNMPPPSPEEQDTIRQIVAAGYLDHVAHRAPPGTITEGTKIERNCAYVSCSGLVNEPIYIHPHSHVFTREPAKLPPFVVYNTIVRSSRACMKTVTAIEPDWLFAIAQSSPLCKLSEPLTAPSPRYNAALDRVDCFVKPVYGVHQWELPVVTVEYPAGTMRVRWFARCLLDGAVVPSLLPFATRLKEPSASLLRKKFDAKIQLLVMALERNDIATRATLCAQWKKNPKFLLDELLKWIKDEYKTTLTKAWPSIVQTELARTL
;
A
#
# COMPACT_ATOMS: atom_id res chain seq x y z
N MET A 1 47.32 17.19 13.34
CA MET A 1 47.51 15.89 14.04
C MET A 1 46.51 15.67 15.19
N ALA A 2 46.69 16.19 16.41
CA ALA A 2 45.78 15.86 17.54
C ALA A 2 44.31 16.32 17.35
N LYS A 3 44.09 17.45 16.66
CA LYS A 3 42.75 17.95 16.33
C LYS A 3 42.06 17.07 15.27
N GLU A 4 42.80 16.69 14.22
CA GLU A 4 42.32 15.80 13.16
C GLU A 4 42.03 14.39 13.68
N TRP A 5 42.81 13.89 14.63
CA TRP A 5 42.54 12.62 15.31
C TRP A 5 41.26 12.68 16.15
N LYS A 6 41.02 13.78 16.89
CA LYS A 6 39.76 13.99 17.61
C LYS A 6 38.56 14.10 16.67
N GLU A 7 38.68 14.86 15.58
CA GLU A 7 37.62 15.00 14.58
C GLU A 7 37.33 13.67 13.86
N ALA A 8 38.36 12.87 13.57
CA ALA A 8 38.20 11.53 12.99
C ALA A 8 37.54 10.55 13.98
N GLU A 9 37.86 10.65 15.27
CA GLU A 9 37.24 9.82 16.31
C GLU A 9 35.78 10.22 16.57
N GLU A 10 35.48 11.52 16.58
CA GLU A 10 34.11 12.06 16.66
C GLU A 10 33.28 11.63 15.45
N MET A 11 33.83 11.71 14.23
CA MET A 11 33.17 11.20 13.03
C MET A 11 32.93 9.69 13.10
N ARG A 12 33.91 8.90 13.54
CA ARG A 12 33.77 7.44 13.69
C ARG A 12 32.65 7.07 14.68
N LYS A 13 32.57 7.78 15.81
CA LYS A 13 31.54 7.54 16.82
C LYS A 13 30.17 8.04 16.37
N HIS A 14 30.09 9.10 15.57
CA HIS A 14 28.83 9.48 14.92
C HIS A 14 28.40 8.43 13.89
N SER A 15 29.34 7.86 13.13
CA SER A 15 29.07 6.81 12.13
C SER A 15 28.45 5.54 12.71
N GLN A 16 28.64 5.24 13.99
CA GLN A 16 28.11 4.00 14.58
C GLN A 16 26.56 4.00 14.72
N TRP A 17 25.94 5.18 14.69
CA TRP A 17 24.50 5.36 14.74
C TRP A 17 23.88 5.60 13.37
N VAL A 18 24.70 5.67 12.32
CA VAL A 18 24.24 5.95 10.97
C VAL A 18 23.46 4.77 10.45
N ASP A 19 22.31 5.09 9.89
CA ASP A 19 21.50 4.18 9.11
C ASP A 19 21.23 4.91 7.79
N GLU A 20 21.74 4.36 6.68
CA GLU A 20 21.73 5.03 5.37
C GLU A 20 20.31 5.28 4.85
N GLU A 21 19.33 4.58 5.40
CA GLU A 21 17.95 4.61 4.96
C GLU A 21 17.04 5.43 5.89
N SER A 22 17.41 5.63 7.17
CA SER A 22 16.53 6.36 8.10
C SER A 22 17.26 7.01 9.28
N ASP A 23 17.03 8.32 9.45
CA ASP A 23 17.41 9.03 10.68
C ASP A 23 16.73 8.41 11.91
N VAL A 24 15.47 7.95 11.79
CA VAL A 24 14.70 7.37 12.89
C VAL A 24 15.29 6.04 13.34
N LEU A 25 15.72 5.20 12.40
CA LEU A 25 16.40 3.94 12.76
C LEU A 25 17.74 4.22 13.45
N GLY A 26 18.48 5.23 13.01
CA GLY A 26 19.69 5.67 13.72
C GLY A 26 19.42 6.13 15.16
N MET A 27 18.37 6.93 15.36
CA MET A 27 17.92 7.32 16.71
C MET A 27 17.49 6.11 17.55
N LEU A 28 16.79 5.15 16.95
CA LEU A 28 16.37 3.91 17.61
C LEU A 28 17.57 3.06 18.05
N ARG A 29 18.62 2.96 17.23
CA ARG A 29 19.87 2.28 17.58
C ARG A 29 20.53 2.92 18.81
N ALA A 30 20.66 4.24 18.82
CA ALA A 30 21.23 4.98 19.96
C ALA A 30 20.37 4.79 21.23
N ALA A 31 19.05 4.88 21.09
CA ALA A 31 18.09 4.68 22.17
C ALA A 31 18.16 3.27 22.77
N GLY A 32 18.20 2.25 21.92
CA GLY A 32 18.28 0.85 22.31
C GLY A 32 19.60 0.53 23.01
N ALA A 33 20.73 1.01 22.47
CA ALA A 33 22.05 0.79 23.06
C ALA A 33 22.19 1.45 24.44
N TYR A 34 21.65 2.66 24.63
CA TYR A 34 21.61 3.32 25.92
C TYR A 34 20.71 2.60 26.94
N ALA A 35 19.56 2.11 26.51
CA ALA A 35 18.69 1.31 27.38
C ALA A 35 19.37 -0.02 27.78
N TYR A 36 20.06 -0.67 26.85
CA TYR A 36 20.78 -1.91 27.06
C TYR A 36 21.96 -1.75 28.02
N SER A 37 22.68 -0.62 27.97
CA SER A 37 23.81 -0.32 28.87
C SER A 37 23.39 0.06 30.30
N GLY A 38 22.10 -0.03 30.63
CA GLY A 38 21.57 0.32 31.95
C GLY A 38 21.43 1.82 32.18
N ALA A 39 21.23 2.61 31.11
CA ALA A 39 21.06 4.06 31.16
C ALA A 39 22.25 4.82 31.80
N SER A 40 23.47 4.29 31.63
CA SER A 40 24.68 4.83 32.24
C SER A 40 25.08 6.21 31.67
N PRO A 41 25.35 7.23 32.50
CA PRO A 41 25.92 8.50 32.05
C PRO A 41 27.28 8.34 31.37
N ALA A 42 28.12 7.42 31.85
CA ALA A 42 29.42 7.13 31.24
C ALA A 42 29.27 6.64 29.79
N PHE A 43 28.23 5.83 29.51
CA PHE A 43 27.93 5.42 28.14
C PHE A 43 27.59 6.62 27.25
N CYS A 44 26.86 7.62 27.77
CA CYS A 44 26.57 8.83 27.02
C CYS A 44 27.82 9.64 26.72
N GLU A 45 28.75 9.77 27.68
CA GLU A 45 30.02 10.47 27.49
C GLU A 45 30.90 9.75 26.46
N GLU A 46 31.04 8.43 26.56
CA GLU A 46 31.85 7.62 25.64
C GLU A 46 31.35 7.68 24.20
N ASN A 47 30.03 7.76 24.02
CA ASN A 47 29.34 7.72 22.71
C ASN A 47 28.85 9.09 22.21
N HIS A 48 29.24 10.18 22.89
CA HIS A 48 28.86 11.57 22.55
C HIS A 48 27.33 11.78 22.44
N LEU A 49 26.57 11.11 23.31
CA LEU A 49 25.13 11.28 23.42
C LEU A 49 24.79 12.30 24.51
N HIS A 50 23.70 13.05 24.33
CA HIS A 50 23.27 14.02 25.33
C HIS A 50 22.50 13.34 26.47
N ALA A 51 23.16 13.09 27.60
CA ALA A 51 22.63 12.30 28.73
C ALA A 51 21.20 12.71 29.15
N LYS A 52 20.92 14.02 29.29
CA LYS A 52 19.58 14.52 29.66
C LYS A 52 18.49 14.14 28.66
N ILE A 53 18.79 14.14 27.36
CA ILE A 53 17.83 13.78 26.30
C ILE A 53 17.55 12.28 26.38
N MET A 54 18.60 11.47 26.56
CA MET A 54 18.48 10.01 26.67
C MET A 54 17.66 9.59 27.90
N GLU A 55 17.87 10.27 29.05
CA GLU A 55 17.07 10.04 30.25
C GLU A 55 15.58 10.42 30.03
N GLN A 56 15.32 11.58 29.43
CA GLN A 56 13.97 12.03 29.11
C GLN A 56 13.27 11.07 28.13
N MET A 57 13.99 10.56 27.15
CA MET A 57 13.49 9.57 26.19
C MET A 57 13.03 8.28 26.89
N LEU A 58 13.79 7.74 27.85
CA LEU A 58 13.36 6.55 28.61
C LEU A 58 12.12 6.82 29.49
N LYS A 59 12.04 8.00 30.09
CA LYS A 59 10.84 8.44 30.83
C LYS A 59 9.62 8.51 29.91
N LEU A 60 9.77 9.13 28.73
CA LEU A 60 8.71 9.25 27.74
C LEU A 60 8.27 7.88 27.21
N ARG A 61 9.22 6.99 26.89
CA ARG A 61 8.93 5.60 26.50
C ARG A 61 8.07 4.91 27.56
N SER A 62 8.41 5.08 28.84
CA SER A 62 7.66 4.48 29.95
C SER A 62 6.23 5.02 30.02
N GLN A 63 6.06 6.34 29.88
CA GLN A 63 4.75 6.98 29.88
C GLN A 63 3.89 6.52 28.70
N LEU A 64 4.45 6.46 27.48
CA LEU A 64 3.73 6.01 26.29
C LEU A 64 3.28 4.55 26.43
N THR A 65 4.13 3.66 26.95
CA THR A 65 3.75 2.26 27.20
C THR A 65 2.59 2.14 28.20
N LEU A 66 2.60 2.93 29.27
CA LEU A 66 1.48 2.96 30.23
C LEU A 66 0.18 3.43 29.57
N ILE A 67 0.24 4.46 28.73
CA ILE A 67 -0.92 4.99 28.01
C ILE A 67 -1.48 3.94 27.05
N VAL A 68 -0.64 3.31 26.24
CA VAL A 68 -1.06 2.27 25.28
C VAL A 68 -1.69 1.09 26.03
N ASN A 69 -1.03 0.57 27.07
CA ASN A 69 -1.57 -0.54 27.86
C ASN A 69 -2.94 -0.21 28.48
N LYS A 70 -3.16 1.04 28.90
CA LYS A 70 -4.43 1.49 29.44
C LYS A 70 -5.51 1.59 28.37
N LEU A 71 -5.20 2.17 27.21
CA LEU A 71 -6.16 2.38 26.12
C LEU A 71 -6.70 1.06 25.56
N PHE A 72 -5.84 0.05 25.42
CA PHE A 72 -6.20 -1.24 24.85
C PHE A 72 -6.52 -2.33 25.90
N SER A 73 -6.62 -1.96 27.17
CA SER A 73 -6.87 -2.91 28.28
C SER A 73 -8.16 -3.72 28.15
N ASN A 74 -9.16 -3.20 27.46
CA ASN A 74 -10.46 -3.85 27.25
C ASN A 74 -10.54 -4.66 25.94
N ASP A 75 -9.50 -4.61 25.10
CA ASP A 75 -9.48 -5.35 23.84
C ASP A 75 -9.00 -6.79 24.09
N ALA A 76 -9.87 -7.77 23.80
CA ALA A 76 -9.59 -9.19 24.02
C ALA A 76 -8.41 -9.72 23.18
N SER A 77 -8.06 -9.04 22.09
CA SER A 77 -6.93 -9.40 21.21
C SER A 77 -5.61 -8.75 21.63
N TYR A 78 -5.64 -7.81 22.57
CA TYR A 78 -4.48 -7.02 22.94
C TYR A 78 -3.61 -7.72 23.99
N THR A 79 -2.31 -7.79 23.71
CA THR A 79 -1.30 -8.24 24.68
C THR A 79 -0.56 -7.02 25.24
N PRO A 80 -0.56 -6.81 26.58
CA PRO A 80 0.13 -5.69 27.19
C PRO A 80 1.61 -5.61 26.82
N VAL A 81 2.05 -4.42 26.44
CA VAL A 81 3.44 -4.15 26.06
C VAL A 81 4.28 -4.05 27.33
N ALA A 82 5.37 -4.83 27.38
CA ALA A 82 6.33 -4.81 28.47
C ALA A 82 7.54 -3.93 28.15
N LEU A 83 7.94 -3.08 29.09
CA LEU A 83 9.17 -2.30 29.00
C LEU A 83 10.38 -3.19 29.27
N ARG A 84 11.05 -3.62 28.19
CA ARG A 84 12.30 -4.38 28.28
C ARG A 84 13.49 -3.46 27.98
N PRO A 85 14.47 -3.32 28.88
CA PRO A 85 15.70 -2.57 28.59
C PRO A 85 16.55 -3.24 27.51
N ASN A 86 16.54 -4.58 27.48
CA ASN A 86 17.35 -5.43 26.62
C ASN A 86 16.62 -5.89 25.34
N MET A 87 15.93 -4.98 24.65
CA MET A 87 15.34 -5.32 23.36
C MET A 87 16.44 -5.61 22.33
N PRO A 88 16.34 -6.70 21.55
CA PRO A 88 17.29 -6.94 20.47
C PRO A 88 17.18 -5.84 19.41
N PRO A 89 18.25 -5.59 18.64
CA PRO A 89 18.16 -4.76 17.44
C PRO A 89 17.08 -5.31 16.49
N PRO A 90 16.30 -4.44 15.83
CA PRO A 90 15.24 -4.89 14.94
C PRO A 90 15.81 -5.62 13.72
N SER A 91 15.12 -6.67 13.28
CA SER A 91 15.40 -7.36 12.02
C SER A 91 15.19 -6.42 10.82
N PRO A 92 15.69 -6.76 9.61
CA PRO A 92 15.43 -5.96 8.41
C PRO A 92 13.92 -5.77 8.13
N GLU A 93 13.11 -6.81 8.32
CA GLU A 93 11.65 -6.74 8.14
C GLU A 93 10.96 -5.83 9.18
N GLU A 94 11.45 -5.87 10.43
CA GLU A 94 10.98 -4.97 11.49
C GLU A 94 11.38 -3.52 11.21
N GLN A 95 12.57 -3.29 10.65
CA GLN A 95 13.02 -1.97 10.21
C GLN A 95 12.12 -1.41 9.11
N ASP A 96 11.76 -2.20 8.11
CA ASP A 96 10.78 -1.83 7.06
C ASP A 96 9.42 -1.49 7.67
N THR A 97 8.95 -2.32 8.59
CA THR A 97 7.68 -2.10 9.29
C THR A 97 7.70 -0.79 10.07
N ILE A 98 8.80 -0.47 10.77
CA ILE A 98 8.97 0.80 11.47
C ILE A 98 8.96 1.98 10.48
N ARG A 99 9.65 1.86 9.34
CA ARG A 99 9.64 2.91 8.30
C ARG A 99 8.24 3.13 7.72
N GLN A 100 7.47 2.07 7.51
CA GLN A 100 6.07 2.15 7.09
C GLN A 100 5.20 2.86 8.15
N ILE A 101 5.40 2.56 9.44
CA ILE A 101 4.69 3.24 10.53
C ILE A 101 5.03 4.75 10.56
N VAL A 102 6.31 5.10 10.39
CA VAL A 102 6.74 6.50 10.30
C VAL A 102 6.10 7.18 9.09
N ALA A 103 6.10 6.52 7.92
CA ALA A 103 5.45 7.03 6.72
C ALA A 103 3.95 7.28 6.92
N ALA A 104 3.26 6.38 7.62
CA ALA A 104 1.83 6.51 7.95
C ALA A 104 1.53 7.72 8.83
N GLY A 105 2.44 8.08 9.74
CA GLY A 105 2.29 9.25 10.61
C GLY A 105 2.51 10.59 9.90
N TYR A 106 3.14 10.58 8.73
CA TYR A 106 3.64 11.77 8.03
C TYR A 106 3.30 11.75 6.53
N LEU A 107 2.10 11.28 6.18
CA LEU A 107 1.66 11.17 4.78
C LEU A 107 1.69 12.52 4.03
N ASP A 108 1.41 13.63 4.72
CA ASP A 108 1.48 14.98 4.16
C ASP A 108 2.91 15.54 4.05
N HIS A 109 3.90 14.85 4.64
CA HIS A 109 5.32 15.18 4.58
C HIS A 109 6.13 14.16 3.78
N VAL A 110 5.60 13.73 2.64
CA VAL A 110 6.35 12.94 1.66
C VAL A 110 7.01 13.87 0.63
N ALA A 111 8.22 13.52 0.21
CA ALA A 111 8.93 14.19 -0.86
C ALA A 111 9.47 13.21 -1.89
N HIS A 112 9.38 13.59 -3.16
CA HIS A 112 9.89 12.82 -4.29
C HIS A 112 11.07 13.55 -4.92
N ARG A 113 12.13 12.82 -5.28
CA ARG A 113 13.30 13.39 -5.93
C ARG A 113 12.88 14.03 -7.24
N ALA A 114 13.30 15.28 -7.45
CA ALA A 114 12.95 16.02 -8.65
C ALA A 114 13.51 15.30 -9.89
N PRO A 115 12.70 15.04 -10.92
CA PRO A 115 13.20 14.54 -12.19
C PRO A 115 14.26 15.48 -12.79
N PRO A 116 15.23 14.94 -13.58
CA PRO A 116 16.21 15.78 -14.26
C PRO A 116 15.53 16.84 -15.12
N GLY A 117 15.92 18.10 -14.94
CA GLY A 117 15.39 19.24 -15.70
C GLY A 117 14.20 19.95 -15.06
N THR A 118 13.61 19.42 -13.97
CA THR A 118 12.54 20.11 -13.23
C THR A 118 13.05 21.36 -12.51
N ILE A 119 14.25 21.28 -11.92
CA ILE A 119 14.93 22.43 -11.30
C ILE A 119 15.99 22.94 -12.26
N THR A 120 15.94 24.23 -12.59
CA THR A 120 16.86 24.88 -13.55
C THR A 120 17.90 25.77 -12.86
N GLU A 121 17.62 26.22 -11.63
CA GLU A 121 18.48 27.11 -10.86
C GLU A 121 19.48 26.35 -9.97
N GLY A 122 20.59 26.99 -9.62
CA GLY A 122 21.62 26.42 -8.75
C GLY A 122 22.68 25.58 -9.48
N THR A 123 23.58 24.96 -8.73
CA THR A 123 24.66 24.11 -9.26
C THR A 123 24.12 22.77 -9.77
N LYS A 124 24.93 22.03 -10.56
CA LYS A 124 24.53 20.69 -11.07
C LYS A 124 24.17 19.73 -9.93
N ILE A 125 24.91 19.79 -8.82
CA ILE A 125 24.67 18.94 -7.65
C ILE A 125 23.35 19.32 -7.00
N GLU A 126 23.08 20.61 -6.84
CA GLU A 126 21.83 21.10 -6.25
C GLU A 126 20.61 20.68 -7.06
N ARG A 127 20.66 20.84 -8.38
CA ARG A 127 19.53 20.42 -9.23
C ARG A 127 19.27 18.93 -9.15
N ASN A 128 20.31 18.12 -9.01
CA ASN A 128 20.21 16.66 -8.97
C ASN A 128 19.86 16.10 -7.57
N CYS A 129 20.05 16.88 -6.50
CA CYS A 129 19.72 16.49 -5.12
C CYS A 129 18.43 17.12 -4.59
N ALA A 130 17.69 17.84 -5.43
CA ALA A 130 16.44 18.50 -5.05
C ALA A 130 15.28 17.50 -4.94
N TYR A 131 14.38 17.77 -4.01
CA TYR A 131 13.12 17.07 -3.81
C TYR A 131 11.95 18.04 -3.95
N VAL A 132 10.79 17.49 -4.30
CA VAL A 132 9.51 18.19 -4.37
C VAL A 132 8.59 17.57 -3.33
N SER A 133 7.89 18.37 -2.53
CA SER A 133 6.96 17.86 -1.53
C SER A 133 5.63 17.43 -2.17
N CYS A 134 4.94 16.47 -1.56
CA CYS A 134 3.60 16.05 -1.99
C CYS A 134 2.52 17.09 -1.66
N SER A 135 2.82 18.05 -0.77
CA SER A 135 1.92 19.10 -0.32
C SER A 135 2.11 20.38 -1.12
N GLY A 136 1.03 21.00 -1.58
CA GLY A 136 1.05 22.30 -2.26
C GLY A 136 1.36 23.49 -1.35
N LEU A 137 1.60 23.25 -0.05
CA LEU A 137 2.07 24.26 0.89
C LEU A 137 3.55 24.59 0.71
N VAL A 138 4.33 23.67 0.12
CA VAL A 138 5.77 23.82 -0.10
C VAL A 138 6.04 23.83 -1.60
N ASN A 139 6.17 25.04 -2.16
CA ASN A 139 6.36 25.26 -3.60
C ASN A 139 7.83 25.48 -4.01
N GLU A 140 8.75 25.43 -3.04
CA GLU A 140 10.18 25.57 -3.27
C GLU A 140 10.87 24.19 -3.28
N PRO A 141 12.00 24.02 -4.00
CA PRO A 141 12.78 22.80 -3.90
C PRO A 141 13.32 22.61 -2.48
N ILE A 142 13.17 21.40 -1.96
CA ILE A 142 13.65 21.01 -0.63
C ILE A 142 14.79 20.00 -0.74
N TYR A 143 15.66 19.99 0.27
CA TYR A 143 16.88 19.18 0.27
C TYR A 143 16.97 18.33 1.54
N ILE A 144 17.64 17.18 1.49
CA ILE A 144 17.98 16.46 2.72
C ILE A 144 19.00 17.30 3.51
N HIS A 145 18.76 17.52 4.80
CA HIS A 145 19.66 18.29 5.65
C HIS A 145 21.04 17.58 5.76
N PRO A 146 22.18 18.31 5.71
CA PRO A 146 23.52 17.69 5.76
C PRO A 146 23.85 16.86 7.01
N HIS A 147 23.08 17.04 8.10
CA HIS A 147 23.20 16.26 9.33
C HIS A 147 22.30 15.02 9.36
N SER A 148 21.50 14.77 8.32
CA SER A 148 20.76 13.52 8.19
C SER A 148 21.71 12.40 7.79
N HIS A 149 21.47 11.20 8.29
CA HIS A 149 22.17 9.98 7.90
C HIS A 149 21.89 9.57 6.44
N VAL A 150 20.72 9.95 5.92
CA VAL A 150 20.31 9.70 4.54
C VAL A 150 20.98 10.69 3.57
N PHE A 151 21.64 11.74 4.09
CA PHE A 151 22.32 12.72 3.24
C PHE A 151 23.54 12.11 2.55
N THR A 152 23.60 12.27 1.24
CA THR A 152 24.78 11.96 0.44
C THR A 152 24.98 13.02 -0.63
N ARG A 153 26.26 13.27 -0.97
CA ARG A 153 26.64 14.16 -2.08
C ARG A 153 26.54 13.47 -3.44
N GLU A 154 26.33 12.16 -3.46
CA GLU A 154 26.18 11.36 -4.68
C GLU A 154 24.69 11.26 -5.06
N PRO A 155 24.22 11.97 -6.10
CA PRO A 155 22.79 11.97 -6.44
C PRO A 155 22.24 10.59 -6.81
N ALA A 156 23.10 9.68 -7.25
CA ALA A 156 22.72 8.32 -7.62
C ALA A 156 22.31 7.45 -6.41
N LYS A 157 22.82 7.75 -5.22
CA LYS A 157 22.52 7.03 -3.97
C LYS A 157 21.32 7.61 -3.21
N LEU A 158 20.80 8.76 -3.65
CA LEU A 158 19.66 9.39 -3.01
C LEU A 158 18.36 8.63 -3.28
N PRO A 159 17.58 8.31 -2.23
CA PRO A 159 16.32 7.58 -2.38
C PRO A 159 15.30 8.39 -3.19
N PRO A 160 14.50 7.73 -4.04
CA PRO A 160 13.51 8.40 -4.87
C PRO A 160 12.40 9.05 -4.04
N PHE A 161 11.91 8.36 -3.01
CA PHE A 161 10.90 8.86 -2.09
C PHE A 161 11.45 8.90 -0.67
N VAL A 162 11.10 9.96 0.05
CA VAL A 162 11.41 10.11 1.47
C VAL A 162 10.20 10.66 2.21
N VAL A 163 10.11 10.33 3.48
CA VAL A 163 9.26 11.03 4.45
C VAL A 163 10.13 11.85 5.38
N TYR A 164 9.65 13.02 5.79
CA TYR A 164 10.37 13.93 6.68
C TYR A 164 9.48 14.41 7.83
N ASN A 165 10.10 14.76 8.97
CA ASN A 165 9.35 15.31 10.10
C ASN A 165 9.11 16.82 9.95
N THR A 166 10.18 17.57 9.68
CA THR A 166 10.13 19.05 9.62
C THR A 166 11.03 19.61 8.53
N ILE A 167 10.68 20.79 8.04
CA ILE A 167 11.53 21.59 7.14
C ILE A 167 12.11 22.75 7.94
N VAL A 168 13.43 22.91 7.90
CA VAL A 168 14.15 24.05 8.46
C VAL A 168 14.69 24.90 7.34
N ARG A 169 14.41 26.19 7.39
CA ARG A 169 14.86 27.18 6.40
C ARG A 169 16.05 27.95 6.97
N SER A 170 17.20 27.81 6.34
CA SER A 170 18.36 28.65 6.60
C SER A 170 18.73 29.38 5.31
N SER A 171 19.80 28.98 4.63
CA SER A 171 20.07 29.40 3.26
C SER A 171 19.16 28.69 2.25
N ARG A 172 18.67 27.50 2.60
CA ARG A 172 17.76 26.67 1.79
C ARG A 172 16.77 25.94 2.70
N ALA A 173 15.67 25.49 2.12
CA ALA A 173 14.71 24.62 2.78
C ALA A 173 15.26 23.20 2.86
N CYS A 174 15.56 22.74 4.08
CA CYS A 174 16.14 21.43 4.34
C CYS A 174 15.23 20.58 5.22
N MET A 175 14.97 19.35 4.79
CA MET A 175 14.23 18.31 5.49
C MET A 175 15.07 17.73 6.63
N LYS A 176 14.49 17.62 7.83
CA LYS A 176 15.09 16.97 9.00
C LYS A 176 14.30 15.73 9.41
N THR A 177 15.02 14.76 9.98
CA THR A 177 14.49 13.45 10.39
C THR A 177 13.88 12.75 9.18
N VAL A 178 14.75 12.44 8.23
CA VAL A 178 14.40 11.88 6.92
C VAL A 178 14.43 10.36 6.99
N THR A 179 13.47 9.71 6.34
CA THR A 179 13.42 8.26 6.19
C THR A 179 13.09 7.94 4.73
N ALA A 180 13.91 7.11 4.09
CA ALA A 180 13.67 6.56 2.77
C ALA A 180 12.47 5.60 2.82
N ILE A 181 11.61 5.71 1.81
CA ILE A 181 10.41 4.88 1.69
C ILE A 181 10.28 4.32 0.28
N GLU A 182 9.70 3.13 0.18
CA GLU A 182 9.40 2.53 -1.11
C GLU A 182 8.04 3.02 -1.66
N PRO A 183 7.93 3.25 -2.97
CA PRO A 183 6.69 3.73 -3.59
C PRO A 183 5.54 2.73 -3.46
N ASP A 184 5.82 1.44 -3.36
CA ASP A 184 4.82 0.38 -3.15
C ASP A 184 4.09 0.53 -1.81
N TRP A 185 4.78 1.04 -0.78
CA TRP A 185 4.21 1.24 0.55
C TRP A 185 3.20 2.38 0.57
N LEU A 186 3.43 3.43 -0.23
CA LEU A 186 2.61 4.64 -0.23
C LEU A 186 1.15 4.35 -0.53
N PHE A 187 0.85 3.46 -1.50
CA PHE A 187 -0.53 3.11 -1.79
C PHE A 187 -1.18 2.39 -0.60
N ALA A 188 -0.52 1.36 -0.06
CA ALA A 188 -1.07 0.55 1.03
C ALA A 188 -1.40 1.40 2.27
N ILE A 189 -0.55 2.38 2.58
CA ILE A 189 -0.68 3.24 3.75
C ILE A 189 -1.65 4.42 3.49
N ALA A 190 -1.68 4.96 2.28
CA ALA A 190 -2.43 6.18 1.96
C ALA A 190 -3.76 5.96 1.24
N GLN A 191 -4.14 4.72 0.89
CA GLN A 191 -5.38 4.42 0.15
C GLN A 191 -6.67 4.97 0.80
N SER A 192 -6.68 5.19 2.12
CA SER A 192 -7.81 5.77 2.86
C SER A 192 -7.71 7.30 3.04
N SER A 193 -6.64 7.92 2.54
CA SER A 193 -6.36 9.34 2.65
C SER A 193 -6.72 10.09 1.35
N PRO A 194 -7.15 11.38 1.41
CA PRO A 194 -7.37 12.20 0.22
C PRO A 194 -6.10 12.46 -0.61
N LEU A 195 -4.92 12.16 -0.07
CA LEU A 195 -3.63 12.33 -0.74
C LEU A 195 -3.39 11.26 -1.81
N CYS A 196 -4.06 10.12 -1.76
CA CYS A 196 -3.93 9.06 -2.75
C CYS A 196 -5.23 8.89 -3.53
N LYS A 197 -5.14 8.84 -4.86
CA LYS A 197 -6.29 8.62 -5.74
C LYS A 197 -5.99 7.47 -6.67
N LEU A 198 -7.00 6.66 -6.97
CA LEU A 198 -6.88 5.60 -7.96
C LEU A 198 -7.13 6.15 -9.36
N SER A 199 -6.31 5.75 -10.32
CA SER A 199 -6.63 5.94 -11.74
C SER A 199 -7.86 5.14 -12.14
N GLU A 200 -8.33 5.36 -13.37
CA GLU A 200 -9.24 4.41 -14.01
C GLU A 200 -8.58 3.02 -14.15
N PRO A 201 -9.36 1.93 -14.15
CA PRO A 201 -8.87 0.58 -14.40
C PRO A 201 -8.10 0.48 -15.72
N LEU A 202 -6.92 -0.14 -15.68
CA LEU A 202 -6.11 -0.39 -16.85
C LEU A 202 -6.83 -1.32 -17.82
N THR A 203 -6.62 -1.09 -19.12
CA THR A 203 -7.12 -1.96 -20.19
C THR A 203 -6.32 -3.26 -20.28
N ALA A 204 -5.02 -3.20 -19.99
CA ALA A 204 -4.11 -4.32 -19.90
C ALA A 204 -3.19 -4.15 -18.66
N PRO A 205 -3.07 -5.15 -17.79
CA PRO A 205 -3.76 -6.44 -17.80
C PRO A 205 -5.27 -6.33 -17.53
N SER A 206 -6.05 -7.25 -18.10
CA SER A 206 -7.51 -7.23 -17.98
C SER A 206 -7.99 -7.66 -16.59
N PRO A 207 -9.09 -7.07 -16.08
CA PRO A 207 -9.74 -7.49 -14.85
C PRO A 207 -10.02 -9.00 -14.80
N ARG A 208 -9.96 -9.56 -13.58
CA ARG A 208 -10.12 -10.99 -13.32
C ARG A 208 -10.93 -11.23 -12.06
N TYR A 209 -11.68 -12.32 -12.03
CA TYR A 209 -12.37 -12.74 -10.81
C TYR A 209 -11.39 -13.40 -9.83
N ASN A 210 -11.41 -12.93 -8.59
CA ASN A 210 -10.63 -13.46 -7.48
C ASN A 210 -11.54 -14.35 -6.63
N ALA A 211 -11.36 -15.67 -6.76
CA ALA A 211 -12.18 -16.65 -6.06
C ALA A 211 -11.98 -16.65 -4.54
N ALA A 212 -10.81 -16.23 -4.04
CA ALA A 212 -10.52 -16.19 -2.60
C ALA A 212 -11.23 -15.03 -1.91
N LEU A 213 -11.32 -13.87 -2.57
CA LEU A 213 -11.98 -12.67 -2.05
C LEU A 213 -13.40 -12.48 -2.57
N ASP A 214 -13.88 -13.40 -3.40
CA ASP A 214 -15.20 -13.38 -4.04
C ASP A 214 -15.55 -12.03 -4.71
N ARG A 215 -14.65 -11.52 -5.54
CA ARG A 215 -14.83 -10.24 -6.23
C ARG A 215 -14.10 -10.15 -7.55
N VAL A 216 -14.48 -9.18 -8.38
CA VAL A 216 -13.72 -8.84 -9.59
C VAL A 216 -12.61 -7.88 -9.20
N ASP A 217 -11.37 -8.26 -9.46
CA ASP A 217 -10.20 -7.42 -9.28
C ASP A 217 -9.81 -6.74 -10.61
N CYS A 218 -9.35 -5.50 -10.54
CA CYS A 218 -8.71 -4.79 -11.64
C CYS A 218 -7.35 -4.22 -11.25
N PHE A 219 -6.60 -3.82 -12.27
CA PHE A 219 -5.29 -3.20 -12.11
C PHE A 219 -5.43 -1.70 -12.30
N VAL A 220 -4.86 -0.93 -11.38
CA VAL A 220 -4.91 0.54 -11.40
C VAL A 220 -3.51 1.10 -11.12
N LYS A 221 -3.26 2.32 -11.56
CA LYS A 221 -2.09 3.11 -11.19
C LYS A 221 -2.52 4.15 -10.16
N PRO A 222 -2.19 3.98 -8.87
CA PRO A 222 -2.47 5.01 -7.90
C PRO A 222 -1.65 6.26 -8.20
N VAL A 223 -2.19 7.43 -7.88
CA VAL A 223 -1.48 8.70 -7.94
C VAL A 223 -1.43 9.34 -6.56
N TYR A 224 -0.31 9.99 -6.25
CA TYR A 224 -0.03 10.52 -4.92
C TYR A 224 0.26 12.03 -4.91
N GLY A 225 -0.31 12.72 -3.91
CA GLY A 225 -0.06 14.14 -3.63
C GLY A 225 -0.66 15.10 -4.66
N VAL A 226 -0.36 16.39 -4.50
CA VAL A 226 -0.87 17.45 -5.41
C VAL A 226 -0.31 17.33 -6.83
N HIS A 227 0.88 16.73 -6.95
CA HIS A 227 1.57 16.53 -8.22
C HIS A 227 1.18 15.23 -8.93
N GLN A 228 0.27 14.44 -8.36
CA GLN A 228 -0.24 13.18 -8.93
C GLN A 228 0.88 12.22 -9.35
N TRP A 229 1.89 12.02 -8.49
CA TRP A 229 2.98 11.10 -8.79
C TRP A 229 2.43 9.69 -9.01
N GLU A 230 2.70 9.11 -10.18
CA GLU A 230 2.30 7.74 -10.50
C GLU A 230 3.05 6.76 -9.59
N LEU A 231 2.28 5.95 -8.86
CA LEU A 231 2.78 4.83 -8.07
C LEU A 231 2.70 3.53 -8.89
N PRO A 232 3.42 2.48 -8.45
CA PRO A 232 3.38 1.17 -9.09
C PRO A 232 1.95 0.59 -9.20
N VAL A 233 1.76 -0.29 -10.19
CA VAL A 233 0.45 -0.88 -10.48
C VAL A 233 0.02 -1.79 -9.34
N VAL A 234 -1.18 -1.58 -8.83
CA VAL A 234 -1.76 -2.37 -7.74
C VAL A 234 -3.05 -3.04 -8.19
N THR A 235 -3.37 -4.15 -7.52
CA THR A 235 -4.62 -4.89 -7.74
C THR A 235 -5.65 -4.44 -6.70
N VAL A 236 -6.81 -3.97 -7.16
CA VAL A 236 -7.91 -3.48 -6.31
C VAL A 236 -9.23 -4.09 -6.76
N GLU A 237 -10.27 -4.02 -5.92
CA GLU A 237 -11.63 -4.37 -6.35
C GLU A 237 -12.09 -3.43 -7.48
N TYR A 238 -12.73 -4.00 -8.50
CA TYR A 238 -13.29 -3.23 -9.59
C TYR A 238 -14.31 -2.20 -9.06
N PRO A 239 -14.21 -0.91 -9.44
CA PRO A 239 -15.11 0.13 -8.96
C PRO A 239 -16.59 -0.22 -9.13
N ALA A 240 -17.42 0.10 -8.13
CA ALA A 240 -18.84 -0.17 -8.18
C ALA A 240 -19.50 0.50 -9.40
N GLY A 241 -20.47 -0.20 -10.00
CA GLY A 241 -21.24 0.27 -11.15
C GLY A 241 -21.49 -0.82 -12.18
N THR A 242 -22.19 -0.47 -13.26
CA THR A 242 -22.56 -1.39 -14.35
C THR A 242 -21.37 -2.16 -14.93
N MET A 243 -20.21 -1.53 -15.04
CA MET A 243 -19.04 -2.18 -15.62
C MET A 243 -18.52 -3.33 -14.74
N ARG A 244 -18.60 -3.21 -13.41
CA ARG A 244 -18.28 -4.32 -12.49
C ARG A 244 -19.16 -5.53 -12.75
N VAL A 245 -20.47 -5.31 -12.92
CA VAL A 245 -21.44 -6.38 -13.19
C VAL A 245 -21.18 -7.02 -14.56
N ARG A 246 -20.80 -6.24 -15.57
CA ARG A 246 -20.41 -6.77 -16.90
C ARG A 246 -19.17 -7.66 -16.81
N TRP A 247 -18.15 -7.25 -16.05
CA TRP A 247 -16.98 -8.09 -15.80
C TRP A 247 -17.33 -9.35 -15.02
N PHE A 248 -18.17 -9.24 -13.99
CA PHE A 248 -18.66 -10.40 -13.25
C PHE A 248 -19.41 -11.38 -14.16
N ALA A 249 -20.32 -10.87 -15.01
CA ALA A 249 -21.05 -11.67 -16.00
C ALA A 249 -20.12 -12.36 -17.00
N ARG A 250 -19.08 -11.67 -17.48
CA ARG A 250 -18.05 -12.26 -18.33
C ARG A 250 -17.33 -13.40 -17.60
N CYS A 251 -16.86 -13.17 -16.38
CA CYS A 251 -16.19 -14.20 -15.57
C CYS A 251 -17.11 -15.38 -15.25
N LEU A 252 -18.42 -15.15 -15.13
CA LEU A 252 -19.42 -16.21 -14.95
C LEU A 252 -19.55 -17.07 -16.22
N LEU A 253 -19.64 -16.44 -17.40
CA LEU A 253 -19.69 -17.14 -18.70
C LEU A 253 -18.41 -17.92 -18.99
N ASP A 254 -17.25 -17.38 -18.59
CA ASP A 254 -15.95 -18.02 -18.71
C ASP A 254 -15.75 -19.17 -17.70
N GLY A 255 -16.70 -19.39 -16.78
CA GLY A 255 -16.62 -20.41 -15.74
C GLY A 255 -15.65 -20.09 -14.60
N ALA A 256 -15.13 -18.86 -14.52
CA ALA A 256 -14.22 -18.42 -13.47
C ALA A 256 -14.93 -18.23 -12.12
N VAL A 257 -16.18 -17.79 -12.13
CA VAL A 257 -17.01 -17.64 -10.91
C VAL A 257 -17.57 -19.00 -10.47
N VAL A 258 -18.06 -19.78 -11.43
CA VAL A 258 -18.67 -21.10 -11.20
C VAL A 258 -17.95 -22.12 -12.08
N PRO A 259 -17.00 -22.89 -11.51
CA PRO A 259 -16.20 -23.85 -12.27
C PRO A 259 -17.02 -24.89 -13.04
N SER A 260 -18.21 -25.25 -12.55
CA SER A 260 -19.11 -26.19 -13.24
C SER A 260 -19.70 -25.65 -14.54
N LEU A 261 -19.58 -24.33 -14.81
CA LEU A 261 -19.93 -23.72 -16.09
C LEU A 261 -18.79 -23.75 -17.12
N LEU A 262 -17.56 -24.08 -16.71
CA LEU A 262 -16.38 -24.11 -17.59
C LEU A 262 -16.57 -24.97 -18.86
N PRO A 263 -17.23 -26.15 -18.84
CA PRO A 263 -17.47 -26.94 -20.05
C PRO A 263 -18.29 -26.22 -21.13
N PHE A 264 -19.06 -25.19 -20.73
CA PHE A 264 -19.93 -24.42 -21.60
C PHE A 264 -19.28 -23.13 -22.14
N ALA A 265 -18.16 -22.68 -21.56
CA ALA A 265 -17.48 -21.43 -21.93
C ALA A 265 -17.01 -21.40 -23.40
N THR A 266 -16.63 -22.55 -23.97
CA THR A 266 -16.25 -22.67 -25.40
C THR A 266 -17.44 -22.86 -26.33
N ARG A 267 -18.66 -22.98 -25.79
CA ARG A 267 -19.91 -23.28 -26.52
C ARG A 267 -20.86 -22.08 -26.57
N LEU A 268 -20.35 -20.89 -26.30
CA LEU A 268 -21.10 -19.65 -26.40
C LEU A 268 -21.38 -19.29 -27.88
N LYS A 269 -22.52 -18.64 -28.13
CA LYS A 269 -22.89 -18.09 -29.45
C LYS A 269 -21.96 -16.95 -29.86
N GLU A 270 -21.51 -16.17 -28.88
CA GLU A 270 -20.56 -15.07 -29.03
C GLU A 270 -19.48 -15.15 -27.96
N PRO A 271 -18.28 -14.57 -28.20
CA PRO A 271 -17.27 -14.44 -27.16
C PRO A 271 -17.82 -13.69 -25.93
N SER A 272 -17.48 -14.15 -24.73
CA SER A 272 -17.87 -13.50 -23.46
C SER A 272 -17.42 -12.03 -23.39
N ALA A 273 -16.33 -11.69 -24.07
CA ALA A 273 -15.83 -10.32 -24.24
C ALA A 273 -16.82 -9.36 -24.94
N SER A 274 -17.82 -9.87 -25.67
CA SER A 274 -18.91 -9.05 -26.24
C SER A 274 -19.65 -8.23 -25.19
N LEU A 275 -19.71 -8.69 -23.93
CA LEU A 275 -20.30 -7.95 -22.79
C LEU A 275 -19.62 -6.62 -22.48
N LEU A 276 -18.37 -6.45 -22.92
CA LEU A 276 -17.56 -5.28 -22.60
C LEU A 276 -17.63 -4.19 -23.68
N ARG A 277 -18.31 -4.46 -24.80
CA ARG A 277 -18.46 -3.50 -25.90
C ARG A 277 -19.37 -2.34 -25.50
N LYS A 278 -19.17 -1.17 -26.12
CA LYS A 278 -20.05 0.00 -25.92
C LYS A 278 -21.48 -0.24 -26.42
N LYS A 279 -21.64 -1.03 -27.50
CA LYS A 279 -22.93 -1.47 -28.05
C LYS A 279 -22.92 -2.99 -28.18
N PHE A 280 -23.98 -3.62 -27.73
CA PHE A 280 -24.18 -5.07 -27.81
C PHE A 280 -25.68 -5.38 -27.83
N ASP A 281 -26.03 -6.57 -28.33
CA ASP A 281 -27.41 -6.92 -28.60
C ASP A 281 -28.30 -6.92 -27.36
N ALA A 282 -29.58 -6.57 -27.56
CA ALA A 282 -30.58 -6.56 -26.48
C ALA A 282 -30.71 -7.94 -25.79
N LYS A 283 -30.44 -9.04 -26.50
CA LYS A 283 -30.45 -10.40 -25.94
C LYS A 283 -29.31 -10.64 -24.95
N ILE A 284 -28.14 -10.04 -25.23
CA ILE A 284 -26.92 -10.10 -24.42
C ILE A 284 -27.08 -9.23 -23.16
N GLN A 285 -27.85 -8.14 -23.24
CA GLN A 285 -28.19 -7.29 -22.09
C GLN A 285 -29.01 -7.99 -21.01
N LEU A 286 -29.80 -9.01 -21.35
CA LEU A 286 -30.69 -9.67 -20.37
C LEU A 286 -29.92 -10.28 -19.19
N LEU A 287 -28.73 -10.84 -19.45
CA LEU A 287 -27.88 -11.37 -18.39
C LEU A 287 -27.41 -10.28 -17.42
N VAL A 288 -26.88 -9.17 -17.96
CA VAL A 288 -26.39 -8.05 -17.16
C VAL A 288 -27.55 -7.39 -16.39
N MET A 289 -28.69 -7.18 -17.05
CA MET A 289 -29.89 -6.60 -16.43
C MET A 289 -30.43 -7.49 -15.29
N ALA A 290 -30.43 -8.81 -15.45
CA ALA A 290 -30.87 -9.73 -14.40
C ALA A 290 -29.96 -9.66 -13.18
N LEU A 291 -28.64 -9.54 -13.39
CA LEU A 291 -27.66 -9.36 -12.32
C LEU A 291 -27.80 -8.00 -11.63
N GLU A 292 -27.91 -6.91 -12.40
CA GLU A 292 -28.07 -5.55 -11.87
C GLU A 292 -29.35 -5.39 -11.04
N ARG A 293 -30.49 -5.91 -11.53
CA ARG A 293 -31.78 -5.82 -10.82
C ARG A 293 -31.80 -6.55 -9.47
N ASN A 294 -30.92 -7.52 -9.29
CA ASN A 294 -30.81 -8.31 -8.06
C ASN A 294 -29.54 -7.96 -7.27
N ASP A 295 -28.80 -6.92 -7.66
CA ASP A 295 -27.53 -6.48 -7.06
C ASP A 295 -26.50 -7.61 -6.91
N ILE A 296 -26.34 -8.41 -7.96
CA ILE A 296 -25.43 -9.57 -7.96
C ILE A 296 -24.11 -9.19 -8.63
N ALA A 297 -23.06 -9.12 -7.82
CA ALA A 297 -21.69 -8.85 -8.26
C ALA A 297 -20.66 -9.83 -7.68
N THR A 298 -21.11 -10.80 -6.87
CA THR A 298 -20.26 -11.79 -6.19
C THR A 298 -20.88 -13.18 -6.27
N ARG A 299 -20.09 -14.23 -6.09
CA ARG A 299 -20.55 -15.61 -6.01
C ARG A 299 -21.47 -15.81 -4.81
N ALA A 300 -21.17 -15.20 -3.67
CA ALA A 300 -22.01 -15.26 -2.47
C ALA A 300 -23.41 -14.68 -2.72
N THR A 301 -23.51 -13.51 -3.35
CA THR A 301 -24.81 -12.90 -3.71
C THR A 301 -25.57 -13.74 -4.73
N LEU A 302 -24.86 -14.33 -5.70
CA LEU A 302 -25.45 -15.28 -6.66
C LEU A 302 -25.99 -16.54 -5.97
N CYS A 303 -25.22 -17.15 -5.07
CA CYS A 303 -25.62 -18.34 -4.32
C CYS A 303 -26.82 -18.05 -3.40
N ALA A 304 -26.83 -16.89 -2.74
CA ALA A 304 -27.97 -16.44 -1.94
C ALA A 304 -29.24 -16.33 -2.78
N GLN A 305 -29.13 -15.87 -4.03
CA GLN A 305 -30.25 -15.82 -4.95
C GLN A 305 -30.69 -17.20 -5.43
N TRP A 306 -29.77 -18.12 -5.68
CA TRP A 306 -30.10 -19.51 -6.03
C TRP A 306 -30.81 -20.27 -4.90
N LYS A 307 -30.53 -19.96 -3.62
CA LYS A 307 -31.30 -20.51 -2.49
C LYS A 307 -32.78 -20.09 -2.55
N LYS A 308 -33.08 -18.88 -3.03
CA LYS A 308 -34.45 -18.37 -3.18
C LYS A 308 -35.12 -18.87 -4.46
N ASN A 309 -34.38 -18.83 -5.57
CA ASN A 309 -34.85 -19.26 -6.88
C ASN A 309 -33.75 -20.07 -7.60
N PRO A 310 -33.80 -21.42 -7.51
CA PRO A 310 -32.80 -22.29 -8.14
C PRO A 310 -32.76 -22.19 -9.68
N LYS A 311 -33.76 -21.60 -10.34
CA LYS A 311 -33.78 -21.40 -11.80
C LYS A 311 -33.25 -20.03 -12.23
N PHE A 312 -32.86 -19.18 -11.29
CA PHE A 312 -32.37 -17.83 -11.57
C PHE A 312 -31.14 -17.85 -12.49
N LEU A 313 -31.12 -17.01 -13.53
CA LEU A 313 -30.14 -16.93 -14.64
C LEU A 313 -30.16 -18.06 -15.67
N LEU A 314 -30.95 -19.13 -15.50
CA LEU A 314 -30.96 -20.22 -16.48
C LEU A 314 -31.40 -19.73 -17.86
N ASP A 315 -32.50 -18.97 -17.93
CA ASP A 315 -33.05 -18.46 -19.20
C ASP A 315 -32.12 -17.42 -19.86
N GLU A 316 -31.44 -16.61 -19.05
CA GLU A 316 -30.42 -15.66 -19.50
C GLU A 316 -29.20 -16.39 -20.08
N LEU A 317 -28.68 -17.40 -19.39
CA LEU A 317 -27.52 -18.18 -19.83
C LEU A 317 -27.84 -19.03 -21.07
N LEU A 318 -29.05 -19.60 -21.17
CA LEU A 318 -29.46 -20.34 -22.37
C LEU A 318 -29.43 -19.48 -23.64
N LYS A 319 -29.67 -18.16 -23.53
CA LYS A 319 -29.56 -17.25 -24.69
C LYS A 319 -28.12 -17.10 -25.19
N TRP A 320 -27.13 -17.31 -24.32
CA TRP A 320 -25.70 -17.25 -24.63
C TRP A 320 -25.15 -18.55 -25.20
N ILE A 321 -25.80 -19.68 -24.99
CA ILE A 321 -25.31 -21.00 -25.38
C ILE A 321 -25.83 -21.38 -26.77
N LYS A 322 -24.95 -21.96 -27.61
CA LYS A 322 -25.31 -22.52 -28.92
C LYS A 322 -26.48 -23.50 -28.78
N ASP A 323 -27.40 -23.48 -29.74
CA ASP A 323 -28.70 -24.17 -29.60
C ASP A 323 -28.56 -25.69 -29.36
N GLU A 324 -27.51 -26.29 -29.93
CA GLU A 324 -27.11 -27.69 -29.74
C GLU A 324 -26.85 -28.09 -28.28
N TYR A 325 -26.38 -27.15 -27.45
CA TYR A 325 -25.92 -27.40 -26.07
C TYR A 325 -26.92 -26.91 -25.01
N LYS A 326 -28.03 -26.28 -25.42
CA LYS A 326 -29.06 -25.78 -24.51
C LYS A 326 -29.68 -26.89 -23.67
N THR A 327 -30.03 -28.01 -24.29
CA THR A 327 -30.63 -29.16 -23.58
C THR A 327 -29.66 -29.76 -22.57
N THR A 328 -28.37 -29.81 -22.91
CA THR A 328 -27.30 -30.25 -22.01
C THR A 328 -27.17 -29.34 -20.79
N LEU A 329 -27.15 -28.02 -20.98
CA LEU A 329 -27.11 -27.07 -19.88
C LEU A 329 -28.34 -27.18 -18.98
N THR A 330 -29.55 -27.24 -19.56
CA THR A 330 -30.80 -27.37 -18.78
C THR A 330 -30.81 -28.63 -17.92
N LYS A 331 -30.29 -29.76 -18.43
CA LYS A 331 -30.18 -31.02 -17.67
C LYS A 331 -29.11 -30.94 -16.57
N ALA A 332 -27.98 -30.28 -16.83
CA ALA A 332 -26.90 -30.12 -15.86
C ALA A 332 -27.21 -29.07 -14.78
N TRP A 333 -28.11 -28.13 -15.05
CA TRP A 333 -28.38 -26.96 -14.22
C TRP A 333 -28.66 -27.27 -12.74
N PRO A 334 -29.56 -28.23 -12.38
CA PRO A 334 -29.83 -28.53 -10.97
C PRO A 334 -28.57 -29.00 -10.22
N SER A 335 -27.73 -29.80 -10.88
CA SER A 335 -26.46 -30.29 -10.32
C SER A 335 -25.44 -29.18 -10.15
N ILE A 336 -25.35 -28.26 -11.12
CA ILE A 336 -24.48 -27.06 -11.05
C ILE A 336 -24.84 -26.22 -9.82
N VAL A 337 -26.12 -25.89 -9.66
CA VAL A 337 -26.61 -25.07 -8.55
C VAL A 337 -26.37 -25.79 -7.21
N GLN A 338 -26.71 -27.08 -7.13
CA GLN A 338 -26.51 -27.87 -5.90
C GLN A 338 -25.03 -27.97 -5.50
N THR A 339 -24.13 -28.15 -6.47
CA THR A 339 -22.68 -28.22 -6.22
C THR A 339 -22.16 -26.90 -5.69
N GLU A 340 -22.59 -25.76 -6.24
CA GLU A 340 -22.13 -24.46 -5.77
C GLU A 340 -22.70 -24.07 -4.41
N LEU A 341 -23.96 -24.44 -4.13
CA LEU A 341 -24.57 -24.27 -2.82
C LEU A 341 -23.89 -25.13 -1.75
N ALA A 342 -23.41 -26.33 -2.11
CA ALA A 342 -22.67 -27.19 -1.21
C ALA A 342 -21.27 -26.64 -0.88
N ARG A 343 -20.64 -25.91 -1.81
CA ARG A 343 -19.35 -25.22 -1.60
C ARG A 343 -19.44 -23.95 -0.74
N THR A 344 -20.65 -23.50 -0.41
CA THR A 344 -20.87 -22.32 0.45
C THR A 344 -21.17 -22.69 1.91
N LEU A 345 -21.26 -23.99 2.20
CA LEU A 345 -21.24 -24.58 3.55
C LEU A 345 -19.80 -24.96 3.89
#